data_AF-A0A7S0IIE0-F1
#
_entry.id   AF-A0A7S0IIE0-F1
#
_cell.length_a   1.000
_cell.length_b   1.000
_cell.length_c   1.000
_cell.angle_alpha   90.00
_cell.angle_beta   90.00
_cell.angle_gamma   90.00
#
_symmetry.space_group_name_H-M   'P 1'
#
loop_
_entity.id
_entity.type
_entity.pdbx_description
1 polymer ?
#
loop_
_entity_poly.entity_id
_entity_poly.type
_entity_poly.pdbx_seq_one_letter_code
_entity_poly.pdbx_strand_id
1 'polypeptide(L)'
;LKKKLAAYASFNQTERDLLQSAFESVSRERGGVEGLCTRAEFMEVFSRLGVRMSPAIVDAMFGKYGEDRTGRMPVDLFVTAVLSSGNRIIAMEERRVGAYKAGDKAGYAFAGRIKYWPCRKGVYAPSNWDPALTTRSARAPKAGLSLEY
;
A
#
# COMPACT_ATOMS: atom_id res chain seq x y z
N LEU A 1 -0.69 11.01 -11.37
CA LEU A 1 0.71 10.63 -11.15
C LEU A 1 1.31 9.89 -12.34
N LYS A 2 0.89 8.64 -12.63
CA LYS A 2 1.51 7.79 -13.66
C LYS A 2 1.55 8.38 -15.07
N LYS A 3 0.45 8.99 -15.55
CA LYS A 3 0.40 9.69 -16.85
C LYS A 3 1.32 10.92 -16.94
N LYS A 4 1.63 11.55 -15.81
CA LYS A 4 2.54 12.71 -15.76
C LYS A 4 3.99 12.25 -15.68
N LEU A 5 4.29 11.21 -14.89
CA LEU A 5 5.62 10.61 -14.81
C LEU A 5 6.06 9.99 -16.15
N ALA A 6 5.15 9.31 -16.85
CA ALA A 6 5.42 8.76 -18.18
C ALA A 6 5.71 9.84 -19.26
N ALA A 7 5.23 11.07 -19.07
CA ALA A 7 5.50 12.18 -19.98
C ALA A 7 6.88 12.82 -19.76
N TYR A 8 7.49 12.60 -18.59
CA TYR A 8 8.84 13.07 -18.25
C TYR A 8 9.92 11.98 -18.38
N ALA A 9 9.53 10.73 -18.55
CA ALA A 9 10.47 9.62 -18.76
C ALA A 9 11.07 9.71 -20.17
N SER A 10 12.28 10.25 -20.26
CA SER A 10 13.14 10.04 -21.43
C SER A 10 13.58 8.57 -21.46
N PHE A 11 13.92 8.07 -22.65
CA PHE A 11 14.24 6.66 -22.96
C PHE A 11 15.28 5.98 -22.03
N ASN A 12 16.00 6.75 -21.20
CA ASN A 12 17.06 6.27 -20.28
C ASN A 12 16.81 6.56 -18.79
N GLN A 13 15.67 7.14 -18.38
CA GLN A 13 15.39 7.45 -16.96
C GLN A 13 14.19 6.65 -16.44
N THR A 14 14.40 5.85 -15.39
CA THR A 14 13.31 5.08 -14.80
C THR A 14 12.43 5.95 -13.89
N GLU A 15 11.18 5.54 -13.65
CA GLU A 15 10.28 6.21 -12.67
C GLU A 15 10.93 6.30 -11.28
N ARG A 16 11.86 5.38 -10.96
CA ARG A 16 12.66 5.36 -9.74
C ARG A 16 13.65 6.52 -9.71
N ASP A 17 14.47 6.63 -10.75
CA ASP A 17 15.55 7.63 -10.83
C ASP A 17 14.98 9.05 -10.78
N LEU A 18 13.84 9.29 -11.45
CA LEU A 18 13.16 10.58 -11.41
C LEU A 18 12.69 10.94 -10.00
N LEU A 19 12.07 10.00 -9.28
CA LEU A 19 11.63 10.24 -7.91
C LEU A 19 12.82 10.46 -6.97
N GLN A 20 13.86 9.62 -7.09
CA GLN A 20 15.07 9.71 -6.28
C GLN A 20 15.79 11.05 -6.48
N SER A 21 15.97 11.48 -7.73
CA SER A 21 16.54 12.79 -8.06
C SER A 21 15.73 13.97 -7.52
N ALA A 22 14.38 13.83 -7.51
CA ALA A 22 13.51 14.89 -7.01
C ALA A 22 13.66 15.06 -5.49
N PHE A 23 13.72 13.95 -4.74
CA PHE A 23 13.98 13.99 -3.31
C PHE A 23 15.38 14.52 -2.99
N GLU A 24 16.40 14.12 -3.74
CA GLU A 24 17.77 14.61 -3.56
C GLU A 24 17.88 16.12 -3.82
N SER A 25 17.23 16.63 -4.87
CA SER A 25 17.23 18.06 -5.20
C SER A 25 16.65 18.90 -4.06
N VAL A 26 15.49 18.51 -3.53
CA VAL A 26 14.81 19.24 -2.45
C VAL A 26 15.59 19.12 -1.14
N SER A 27 16.15 17.95 -0.84
CA SER A 27 16.99 17.75 0.34
C SER A 27 18.23 18.66 0.28
N ARG A 28 18.90 18.77 -0.87
CA ARG A 28 20.08 19.63 -1.02
C ARG A 28 19.74 21.10 -0.82
N GLU A 29 18.63 21.56 -1.37
CA GLU A 29 18.20 22.96 -1.24
C GLU A 29 17.81 23.34 0.19
N ARG A 30 17.23 22.41 0.96
CA ARG A 30 16.84 22.65 2.35
C ARG A 30 17.92 22.35 3.38
N GLY A 31 19.09 21.85 2.96
CA GLY A 31 20.11 21.35 3.90
C GLY A 31 19.63 20.13 4.70
N GLY A 32 18.81 19.29 4.07
CA GLY A 32 18.28 18.05 4.62
C GLY A 32 19.34 16.94 4.74
N VAL A 33 18.91 15.76 5.18
CA VAL A 33 19.80 14.59 5.33
C VAL A 33 19.61 13.70 4.13
N GLU A 34 20.70 13.33 3.47
CA GLU A 34 20.67 12.47 2.29
C GLU A 34 19.99 11.12 2.60
N GLY A 35 19.11 10.67 1.70
CA GLY A 35 18.33 9.43 1.88
C GLY A 35 17.15 9.52 2.85
N LEU A 36 16.94 10.64 3.54
CA LEU A 36 15.86 10.85 4.51
C LEU A 36 15.06 12.12 4.17
N CYS A 37 13.73 12.05 4.22
CA CYS A 37 12.88 13.21 3.97
C CYS A 37 11.98 13.56 5.16
N THR A 38 11.84 14.85 5.41
CA THR A 38 10.86 15.44 6.34
C THR A 38 9.50 15.61 5.65
N ARG A 39 8.44 15.82 6.44
CA ARG A 39 7.10 16.10 5.91
C ARG A 39 7.06 17.32 4.98
N ALA A 40 7.83 18.35 5.32
CA ALA A 40 7.92 19.57 4.51
C ALA A 40 8.63 19.31 3.17
N GLU A 41 9.76 18.61 3.19
CA GLU A 41 10.48 18.20 1.96
C GLU A 41 9.60 17.29 1.09
N PHE A 42 8.88 16.35 1.70
CA PHE A 42 7.95 15.47 0.99
C PHE A 42 6.84 16.26 0.29
N MET A 43 6.18 17.18 1.00
CA MET A 43 5.16 18.05 0.40
C MET A 43 5.70 18.87 -0.77
N GLU A 44 6.92 19.38 -0.63
CA GLU A 44 7.55 20.19 -1.66
C GLU A 44 7.90 19.39 -2.91
N VAL A 45 8.45 18.18 -2.77
CA VAL A 45 8.71 17.27 -3.89
C VAL A 45 7.44 17.02 -4.68
N PHE A 46 6.34 16.68 -4.01
CA PHE A 46 5.06 16.45 -4.69
C PHE A 46 4.45 17.72 -5.27
N SER A 47 4.65 18.87 -4.63
CA SER A 47 4.25 20.18 -5.18
C SER A 47 4.98 20.49 -6.50
N ARG A 48 6.29 20.24 -6.57
CA ARG A 48 7.11 20.40 -7.80
C ARG A 48 6.68 19.43 -8.90
N LEU A 49 6.24 18.23 -8.54
CA LEU A 49 5.62 17.26 -9.46
C LEU A 49 4.17 17.61 -9.85
N GLY A 50 3.64 18.75 -9.37
CA GLY A 50 2.30 19.26 -9.70
C GLY A 50 1.17 18.55 -8.95
N VAL A 51 1.44 18.06 -7.74
CA VAL A 51 0.49 17.36 -6.87
C VAL A 51 0.44 18.06 -5.52
N ARG A 52 -0.69 18.67 -5.19
CA ARG A 52 -0.90 19.26 -3.87
C ARG A 52 -1.34 18.17 -2.90
N MET A 53 -0.58 17.98 -1.83
CA MET A 53 -0.92 17.07 -0.75
C MET A 53 -1.37 17.88 0.47
N SER A 54 -2.44 17.44 1.13
CA SER A 54 -2.81 18.02 2.42
C SER A 54 -1.91 17.46 3.53
N PRO A 55 -1.68 18.20 4.62
CA PRO A 55 -0.87 17.73 5.74
C PRO A 55 -1.34 16.37 6.28
N ALA A 56 -2.66 16.17 6.42
CA ALA A 56 -3.24 14.92 6.88
C ALA A 56 -2.89 13.71 5.99
N ILE A 57 -2.77 13.90 4.67
CA ILE A 57 -2.36 12.83 3.75
C ILE A 57 -0.88 12.51 3.95
N VAL A 58 -0.05 13.52 4.16
CA VAL A 58 1.39 13.35 4.38
C VAL A 58 1.62 12.59 5.67
N ASP A 59 0.92 12.96 6.75
CA ASP A 59 0.98 12.23 8.02
C ASP A 59 0.56 10.76 7.87
N ALA A 60 -0.51 10.50 7.11
CA ALA A 60 -0.92 9.13 6.81
C ALA A 60 0.12 8.34 5.99
N MET A 61 0.85 9.01 5.09
CA MET A 61 1.93 8.37 4.32
C MET A 61 3.14 8.07 5.20
N PHE A 62 3.50 8.97 6.12
CA PHE A 62 4.54 8.75 7.13
C PHE A 62 4.17 7.60 8.07
N GLY A 63 2.91 7.54 8.54
CA GLY A 63 2.42 6.41 9.32
C GLY A 63 2.39 5.08 8.55
N LYS A 64 2.19 5.12 7.22
CA LYS A 64 2.10 3.91 6.38
C LYS A 64 3.46 3.33 6.01
N TYR A 65 4.42 4.17 5.63
CA TYR A 65 5.73 3.71 5.14
C TYR A 65 6.84 3.75 6.21
N GLY A 66 6.54 4.34 7.36
CA GLY A 66 7.45 4.42 8.51
C GLY A 66 8.28 5.70 8.51
N GLU A 67 8.69 6.08 9.71
CA GLU A 67 9.63 7.17 9.98
C GLU A 67 10.69 6.70 10.98
N ASP A 68 11.88 7.29 10.89
CA ASP A 68 12.95 7.08 11.84
C ASP A 68 12.64 7.79 13.18
N ARG A 69 13.45 7.53 14.21
CA ARG A 69 13.39 8.16 15.55
C ARG A 69 13.43 9.71 15.52
N THR A 70 13.86 10.29 14.40
CA THR A 70 13.93 11.73 14.14
C THR A 70 12.70 12.29 13.40
N GLY A 71 11.69 11.46 13.11
CA GLY A 71 10.48 11.84 12.38
C GLY A 71 10.68 12.02 10.86
N ARG A 72 11.74 11.41 10.31
CA ARG A 72 12.10 11.46 8.88
C ARG A 72 11.84 10.12 8.20
N MET A 73 11.33 10.13 6.98
CA MET A 73 11.06 8.93 6.21
C MET A 73 12.27 8.53 5.34
N PRO A 74 12.71 7.26 5.37
CA PRO A 74 13.72 6.77 4.43
C PRO A 74 13.19 6.76 2.99
N VAL A 75 13.81 7.57 2.13
CA VAL A 75 13.36 7.80 0.74
C VAL A 75 13.44 6.52 -0.08
N ASP A 76 14.51 5.72 0.08
CA ASP A 76 14.64 4.45 -0.65
C ASP A 76 13.54 3.45 -0.29
N LEU A 77 13.15 3.36 0.98
CA LEU A 77 12.04 2.52 1.41
C LEU A 77 10.73 3.01 0.81
N PHE A 78 10.51 4.33 0.78
CA PHE A 78 9.32 4.92 0.16
C PHE A 78 9.27 4.67 -1.34
N VAL A 79 10.33 4.99 -2.08
CA VAL A 79 10.40 4.84 -3.54
C VAL A 79 10.28 3.36 -3.91
N THR A 80 10.99 2.49 -3.20
CA THR A 80 10.86 1.04 -3.37
C THR A 80 9.44 0.61 -3.01
N ALA A 81 8.84 1.04 -1.90
CA ALA A 81 7.46 0.66 -1.59
C ALA A 81 6.46 1.21 -2.61
N VAL A 82 6.61 2.42 -3.13
CA VAL A 82 5.67 3.00 -4.11
C VAL A 82 5.77 2.31 -5.47
N LEU A 83 6.99 2.02 -5.93
CA LEU A 83 7.24 1.42 -7.24
C LEU A 83 7.16 -0.11 -7.23
N SER A 84 7.50 -0.72 -6.09
CA SER A 84 7.46 -2.18 -5.87
C SER A 84 6.18 -2.64 -5.20
N SER A 85 5.34 -1.76 -4.62
CA SER A 85 4.19 -2.22 -3.83
C SER A 85 3.29 -3.14 -4.65
N GLY A 86 2.99 -4.28 -4.03
CA GLY A 86 2.06 -5.30 -4.49
C GLY A 86 0.69 -4.79 -4.89
N ASN A 87 0.34 -3.50 -4.74
CA ASN A 87 -0.87 -2.93 -5.33
C ASN A 87 -0.93 -3.03 -6.86
N ARG A 88 0.20 -3.06 -7.58
CA ARG A 88 0.20 -3.39 -9.03
C ARG A 88 0.03 -4.89 -9.28
N ILE A 89 0.61 -5.75 -8.45
CA ILE A 89 0.47 -7.21 -8.56
C ILE A 89 -0.98 -7.61 -8.24
N ILE A 90 -1.55 -7.10 -7.14
CA ILE A 90 -2.94 -7.24 -6.69
C ILE A 90 -3.96 -6.59 -7.64
N ALA A 91 -3.56 -5.58 -8.43
CA ALA A 91 -4.40 -4.96 -9.46
C ALA A 91 -4.24 -5.58 -10.86
N MET A 92 -3.17 -6.35 -11.10
CA MET A 92 -2.99 -7.19 -12.30
C MET A 92 -3.50 -8.61 -12.08
N GLU A 93 -3.58 -9.09 -10.84
CA GLU A 93 -4.25 -10.34 -10.48
C GLU A 93 -5.76 -10.25 -10.74
N GLU A 94 -6.31 -11.32 -11.30
CA GLU A 94 -7.74 -11.40 -11.61
C GLU A 94 -8.59 -11.13 -10.36
N ARG A 95 -9.57 -10.25 -10.52
CA ARG A 95 -10.56 -9.97 -9.50
C ARG A 95 -11.36 -11.24 -9.18
N ARG A 96 -11.19 -11.79 -7.98
CA ARG A 96 -12.03 -12.91 -7.51
C ARG A 96 -13.37 -12.41 -6.98
N VAL A 97 -14.44 -13.04 -7.46
CA VAL A 97 -15.81 -12.82 -6.98
C VAL A 97 -16.22 -14.02 -6.13
N GLY A 98 -16.67 -13.76 -4.91
CA GLY A 98 -17.14 -14.79 -3.99
C GLY A 98 -16.12 -15.19 -2.91
N ALA A 99 -16.57 -16.03 -1.98
CA ALA A 99 -15.80 -16.45 -0.82
C ALA A 99 -14.73 -17.50 -1.17
N TYR A 100 -13.76 -17.65 -0.27
CA TYR A 100 -12.80 -18.75 -0.29
C TYR A 100 -13.51 -20.10 -0.18
N LYS A 101 -13.11 -21.07 -1.01
CA LYS A 101 -13.60 -22.46 -0.91
C LYS A 101 -12.86 -23.16 0.21
N ALA A 102 -13.55 -23.92 1.06
CA ALA A 102 -12.91 -24.72 2.10
C ALA A 102 -11.99 -25.80 1.47
N GLY A 103 -10.77 -25.96 1.98
CA GLY A 103 -9.77 -26.92 1.50
C GLY A 103 -8.88 -26.45 0.33
N ASP A 104 -9.18 -25.32 -0.31
CA ASP A 104 -8.42 -24.75 -1.42
C ASP A 104 -7.20 -23.95 -0.94
N LYS A 105 -6.15 -24.67 -0.50
CA LYS A 105 -4.92 -24.07 0.05
C LYS A 105 -4.21 -23.14 -0.91
N ALA A 106 -4.20 -23.46 -2.21
CA ALA A 106 -3.60 -22.63 -3.25
C ALA A 106 -4.38 -21.32 -3.42
N GLY A 107 -5.71 -21.40 -3.37
CA GLY A 107 -6.58 -20.22 -3.41
C GLY A 107 -6.39 -19.26 -2.23
N TYR A 108 -5.89 -19.71 -1.08
CA TYR A 108 -5.65 -18.85 0.09
C TYR A 108 -4.38 -18.01 -0.01
N ALA A 109 -3.44 -18.39 -0.88
CA ALA A 109 -2.26 -17.58 -1.18
C ALA A 109 -2.58 -16.37 -2.06
N PHE A 110 -3.84 -16.22 -2.50
CA PHE A 110 -4.30 -15.08 -3.30
C PHE A 110 -4.18 -13.78 -2.51
N ALA A 111 -3.26 -12.91 -2.94
CA ALA A 111 -3.03 -11.59 -2.37
C ALA A 111 -3.94 -10.50 -2.97
N GLY A 112 -4.63 -10.83 -4.07
CA GLY A 112 -5.51 -9.94 -4.82
C GLY A 112 -6.76 -9.44 -4.09
N ARG A 113 -7.49 -8.53 -4.75
CA ARG A 113 -8.73 -7.94 -4.22
C ARG A 113 -9.93 -8.88 -4.40
N ILE A 114 -10.65 -9.14 -3.32
CA ILE A 114 -11.88 -9.94 -3.30
C ILE A 114 -13.11 -9.02 -3.30
N LYS A 115 -14.05 -9.26 -4.20
CA LYS A 115 -15.37 -8.62 -4.16
C LYS A 115 -16.38 -9.56 -3.49
N TYR A 116 -16.85 -9.18 -2.32
CA TYR A 116 -17.93 -9.87 -1.62
C TYR A 116 -19.21 -9.02 -1.71
N TRP A 117 -20.35 -9.63 -2.08
CA TRP A 117 -21.59 -8.92 -2.37
C TRP A 117 -22.11 -8.05 -1.21
N PRO A 118 -22.00 -8.49 0.07
CA PRO A 118 -22.27 -7.64 1.23
C PRO A 118 -21.29 -6.47 1.45
N CYS A 119 -20.06 -6.54 0.92
CA CYS A 119 -19.04 -5.52 1.14
C CYS A 119 -19.02 -4.49 0.01
N ARG A 120 -19.35 -3.24 0.31
CA ARG A 120 -19.30 -2.11 -0.66
C ARG A 120 -17.88 -1.84 -1.18
N LYS A 121 -16.86 -2.10 -0.36
CA LYS A 121 -15.43 -1.99 -0.71
C LYS A 121 -14.83 -3.38 -0.87
N GLY A 122 -13.87 -3.52 -1.79
CA GLY A 122 -13.14 -4.77 -1.94
C GLY A 122 -12.34 -5.09 -0.67
N VAL A 123 -12.37 -6.35 -0.26
CA VAL A 123 -11.65 -6.85 0.91
C VAL A 123 -10.41 -7.62 0.46
N TYR A 124 -9.44 -7.72 1.35
CA TYR A 124 -8.17 -8.41 1.10
C TYR A 124 -8.09 -9.66 1.98
N ALA A 125 -7.31 -10.64 1.53
CA ALA A 125 -6.97 -11.79 2.35
C ALA A 125 -6.26 -11.31 3.63
N PRO A 126 -6.71 -11.71 4.83
CA PRO A 126 -5.93 -11.46 6.03
C PRO A 126 -4.64 -12.30 5.98
N SER A 127 -3.51 -11.68 6.31
CA SER A 127 -2.18 -12.32 6.25
C SER A 127 -2.01 -13.50 7.21
N ASN A 128 -2.90 -13.63 8.19
CA ASN A 128 -2.96 -14.69 9.19
C ASN A 128 -4.19 -15.61 9.01
N TRP A 129 -4.71 -15.75 7.79
CA TRP A 129 -5.88 -16.59 7.51
C TRP A 129 -5.63 -18.07 7.84
N ASP A 130 -6.39 -18.61 8.80
CA ASP A 130 -6.38 -20.03 9.14
C ASP A 130 -7.65 -20.74 8.61
N PRO A 131 -7.52 -21.69 7.66
CA PRO A 131 -8.67 -22.42 7.11
C PRO A 131 -9.41 -23.30 8.13
N ALA A 132 -8.77 -23.66 9.25
CA ALA A 132 -9.45 -24.39 10.33
C ALA A 132 -10.55 -23.54 10.98
N LEU A 133 -10.36 -22.23 11.09
CA LEU A 133 -11.36 -21.30 11.63
C LEU A 133 -12.59 -21.20 10.74
N THR A 134 -12.42 -21.21 9.41
CA THR A 134 -13.52 -21.21 8.45
C THR A 134 -14.36 -22.48 8.57
N THR A 135 -13.70 -23.63 8.74
CA THR A 135 -14.39 -24.92 8.90
C THR A 135 -15.22 -24.93 10.19
N ARG A 136 -14.73 -24.28 11.25
CA ARG A 136 -15.47 -24.12 12.50
C ARG A 136 -16.67 -23.19 12.33
N SER A 137 -16.51 -22.05 11.68
CA SER A 137 -17.58 -21.05 11.53
C SER A 137 -18.64 -21.42 10.49
N ALA A 138 -18.30 -22.29 9.54
CA ALA A 138 -19.25 -22.82 8.56
C ALA A 138 -20.09 -23.99 9.09
N ARG A 139 -19.78 -24.53 10.27
CA ARG A 139 -20.62 -25.57 10.90
C ARG A 139 -21.91 -24.94 11.41
N ALA A 140 -23.01 -25.66 11.23
CA ALA A 140 -24.28 -25.29 11.83
C ALA A 140 -24.08 -25.12 13.35
N PRO A 141 -24.67 -24.07 13.96
CA PRO A 141 -24.60 -23.89 15.40
C PRO A 141 -25.15 -25.15 16.07
N LYS A 142 -24.47 -25.61 17.14
CA LYS A 142 -24.97 -26.75 17.91
C LYS A 142 -26.31 -26.35 18.53
N ALA A 143 -27.35 -27.16 18.28
CA ALA A 143 -28.65 -27.00 18.92
C ALA A 143 -28.45 -27.09 20.45
N GLY A 144 -28.50 -25.95 21.13
CA GLY A 144 -28.21 -25.84 22.57
C GLY A 144 -27.18 -24.78 22.96
N LEU A 145 -26.62 -24.01 22.01
CA LEU A 145 -25.75 -22.88 22.35
C LEU A 145 -26.59 -21.76 23.00
N SER A 146 -26.48 -21.57 24.31
CA SER A 146 -27.05 -20.43 25.02
C SER A 146 -26.20 -19.18 24.74
N LEU A 147 -26.86 -18.07 24.38
CA LEU A 147 -26.20 -16.77 24.27
C LEU A 147 -25.91 -16.26 25.69
N GLU A 148 -24.64 -16.12 26.04
CA GLU A 148 -24.23 -15.32 27.20
C GLU A 148 -24.28 -13.85 26.79
N TYR A 149 -25.05 -13.06 27.53
CA TYR A 149 -25.17 -11.60 27.39
C TYR A 149 -24.20 -10.90 28.36
#